data_AF-A0A6L4ZNV7-F1
#
_entry.id   AF-A0A6L4ZNV7-F1
#
_cell.length_a   1.000
_cell.length_b   1.000
_cell.length_c   1.000
_cell.angle_alpha   90.00
_cell.angle_beta   90.00
_cell.angle_gamma   90.00
#
_symmetry.space_group_name_H-M   'P 1'
#
loop_
_entity.id
_entity.type
_entity.pdbx_description
1 polymer ?
#
loop_
_entity_poly.entity_id
_entity_poly.type
_entity_poly.pdbx_seq_one_letter_code
_entity_poly.pdbx_strand_id
1 'polypeptide(L)'
;MPSGKTHDRITFLLILPTFFAAYLLTYQLEVSLLATLAMLFGGLMFGPDLDISSRQYYRWGYLRLIWWPYQRLFSHRSIFTHGIVVGTVVRIGYFCLVVALIALIEIQM
;
A
#
# COMPACT_ATOMS: atom_id res chain seq x y z
N MET A 1 -2.02 15.16 9.75
CA MET A 1 -0.96 14.16 9.43
C MET A 1 0.11 14.86 8.61
N PRO A 2 1.38 14.40 8.64
CA PRO A 2 2.46 14.93 7.81
C PRO A 2 2.10 14.91 6.33
N SER A 3 2.76 15.75 5.52
CA SER A 3 2.51 15.77 4.08
C SER A 3 2.89 14.44 3.41
N GLY A 4 2.30 14.13 2.25
CA GLY A 4 2.70 12.97 1.46
C GLY A 4 4.21 12.95 1.12
N LYS A 5 4.82 14.12 0.91
CA LYS A 5 6.29 14.23 0.72
C LYS A 5 7.08 13.79 1.95
N THR A 6 6.59 14.11 3.15
CA THR A 6 7.21 13.69 4.41
C THR A 6 7.09 12.18 4.58
N HIS A 7 5.91 11.62 4.28
CA HIS A 7 5.72 10.16 4.29
C HIS A 7 6.69 9.45 3.35
N ASP A 8 6.83 9.93 2.12
CA ASP A 8 7.74 9.32 1.15
C ASP A 8 9.19 9.34 1.62
N ARG A 9 9.64 10.47 2.19
CA ARG A 9 11.00 10.58 2.74
C ARG A 9 11.24 9.56 3.85
N ILE A 10 10.26 9.35 4.72
CA ILE A 10 10.34 8.32 5.77
C ILE A 10 10.39 6.92 5.13
N THR A 11 9.55 6.64 4.14
CA THR A 11 9.57 5.35 3.41
C THR A 11 10.93 5.08 2.76
N PHE A 12 11.54 6.07 2.10
CA PHE A 12 12.88 5.91 1.53
C PHE A 12 13.97 5.79 2.59
N LEU A 13 13.87 6.53 3.70
CA LEU A 13 14.81 6.42 4.82
C LEU A 13 14.81 5.01 5.43
N LEU A 14 13.68 4.31 5.39
CA LEU A 14 13.54 2.96 5.91
C LEU A 14 14.13 1.86 5.02
N ILE A 15 14.61 2.16 3.81
CA ILE A 15 15.22 1.15 2.91
C ILE A 15 16.34 0.37 3.61
N LEU A 16 17.38 1.06 4.07
CA LEU A 16 18.54 0.41 4.69
C LEU A 16 18.17 -0.27 6.02
N PRO A 17 17.43 0.38 6.95
CA PRO A 17 16.97 -0.29 8.16
C PRO A 17 16.19 -1.58 7.91
N THR A 18 15.23 -1.57 6.97
CA THR A 18 14.44 -2.76 6.63
C THR A 18 15.30 -3.87 6.03
N PHE A 19 16.18 -3.53 5.09
CA PHE A 19 17.07 -4.49 4.46
C PHE A 19 17.99 -5.16 5.48
N PHE A 20 18.70 -4.38 6.29
CA PHE A 20 19.62 -4.91 7.29
C PHE A 20 18.91 -5.68 8.39
N ALA A 21 17.75 -5.22 8.86
CA ALA A 21 16.97 -5.96 9.84
C ALA A 21 16.55 -7.34 9.31
N ALA A 22 16.02 -7.40 8.08
CA ALA A 22 15.65 -8.66 7.44
C ALA A 22 16.87 -9.58 7.22
N TYR A 23 18.01 -9.02 6.82
CA TYR A 23 19.23 -9.80 6.60
C TYR A 23 19.78 -10.36 7.91
N LEU A 24 19.81 -9.56 8.99
CA LEU A 24 20.29 -10.02 10.29
C LEU A 24 19.41 -11.10 10.91
N LEU A 25 18.11 -11.12 10.59
CA LEU A 25 17.17 -12.13 11.09
C LEU A 25 17.18 -13.43 10.29
N THR A 26 17.50 -13.37 9.00
CA THR A 26 17.32 -14.51 8.08
C THR A 26 18.61 -15.00 7.44
N TYR A 27 19.64 -14.16 7.39
CA TYR A 27 20.88 -14.32 6.63
C TYR A 27 20.65 -14.59 5.14
N GLN A 28 19.48 -14.22 4.61
CA GLN A 28 19.09 -14.46 3.23
C GLN A 28 18.92 -13.14 2.48
N LEU A 29 19.70 -12.99 1.41
CA LEU A 29 19.67 -11.80 0.58
C LEU A 29 18.31 -11.63 -0.11
N GLU A 30 17.73 -12.72 -0.61
CA GLU A 30 16.44 -12.74 -1.31
C GLU A 30 15.30 -12.24 -0.42
N VAL A 31 15.22 -12.75 0.82
CA VAL A 31 14.19 -12.33 1.80
C VAL A 31 14.37 -10.86 2.17
N SER A 32 15.61 -10.39 2.29
CA SER A 32 15.93 -9.00 2.61
C SER A 32 15.53 -8.03 1.51
N LEU A 33 15.77 -8.41 0.25
CA LEU A 33 15.33 -7.67 -0.92
C LEU A 33 13.81 -7.65 -1.01
N LEU A 34 13.16 -8.81 -0.85
CA LEU A 34 11.70 -8.92 -0.90
C LEU A 34 11.03 -8.08 0.20
N ALA A 35 11.53 -8.15 1.44
CA ALA A 35 11.01 -7.35 2.56
C ALA A 35 11.15 -5.85 2.29
N THR A 36 12.30 -5.41 1.75
CA THR A 36 12.54 -4.01 1.41
C THR A 36 11.64 -3.54 0.28
N LEU A 37 11.46 -4.35 -0.77
CA LEU A 37 10.56 -4.04 -1.87
C LEU A 37 9.10 -3.99 -1.42
N ALA A 38 8.68 -4.93 -0.57
CA ALA A 38 7.34 -4.94 0.01
C ALA A 38 7.09 -3.70 0.89
N MET A 39 8.07 -3.31 1.71
CA MET A 39 8.01 -2.09 2.53
C MET A 39 7.89 -0.83 1.65
N LEU A 40 8.72 -0.72 0.61
CA LEU A 40 8.66 0.40 -0.34
C LEU A 40 7.32 0.46 -1.05
N PHE A 41 6.86 -0.66 -1.58
CA PHE A 41 5.59 -0.76 -2.29
C PHE A 41 4.42 -0.41 -1.37
N GLY A 42 4.34 -1.03 -0.18
CA GLY A 42 3.32 -0.73 0.82
C GLY A 42 3.34 0.74 1.26
N GLY A 43 4.52 1.27 1.60
CA GLY A 43 4.67 2.64 2.09
C GLY A 43 4.35 3.71 1.04
N LEU A 44 4.69 3.47 -0.22
CA LEU A 44 4.45 4.44 -1.30
C LEU A 44 3.04 4.34 -1.89
N MET A 45 2.46 3.13 -1.96
CA MET A 45 1.22 2.87 -2.68
C MET A 45 -0.02 2.77 -1.76
N PHE A 46 0.12 2.30 -0.52
CA PHE A 46 -1.00 1.98 0.39
C PHE A 46 -1.15 2.96 1.56
N GLY A 47 -1.20 4.26 1.26
CA GLY A 47 -1.45 5.30 2.25
C GLY A 47 -2.92 5.44 2.67
N PRO A 48 -3.22 6.08 3.82
CA PRO A 48 -4.59 6.36 4.26
C PRO A 48 -5.35 7.28 3.30
N ASP A 49 -4.64 8.21 2.67
CA ASP A 49 -5.21 9.17 1.73
C ASP A 49 -5.57 8.54 0.36
N LEU A 50 -5.56 7.20 0.21
CA LEU A 50 -6.15 6.55 -0.97
C LEU A 50 -7.66 6.78 -1.08
N ASP A 51 -8.30 7.20 0.02
CA ASP A 51 -9.70 7.62 0.08
C ASP A 51 -9.98 8.99 -0.57
N ILE A 52 -8.95 9.69 -1.05
CA ILE A 52 -9.05 10.96 -1.78
C ILE A 52 -8.07 11.03 -2.97
N SER A 53 -8.18 12.09 -3.78
CA SER A 53 -7.26 12.40 -4.89
C SER A 53 -5.86 12.82 -4.40
N SER A 54 -5.12 11.89 -3.81
CA SER A 54 -3.81 12.09 -3.19
C SER A 54 -2.65 11.66 -4.09
N ARG A 55 -1.41 11.91 -3.64
CA ARG A 55 -0.20 11.43 -4.32
C ARG A 55 -0.20 9.90 -4.44
N GLN A 56 -0.63 9.20 -3.40
CA GLN A 56 -0.73 7.75 -3.36
C GLN A 56 -1.74 7.25 -4.40
N TYR A 57 -2.91 7.89 -4.50
CA TYR A 57 -3.90 7.58 -5.54
C TYR A 57 -3.33 7.75 -6.96
N TYR A 58 -2.64 8.86 -7.24
CA TYR A 58 -2.08 9.11 -8.57
C TYR A 58 -0.87 8.21 -8.92
N ARG A 59 -0.15 7.66 -7.94
CA ARG A 59 0.96 6.72 -8.18
C ARG A 59 0.55 5.43 -8.86
N TRP A 60 -0.70 5.00 -8.68
CA TRP A 60 -1.23 3.83 -9.36
C TRP A 60 -1.37 4.04 -10.89
N GLY A 61 -1.17 5.26 -11.39
CA GLY A 61 -1.26 5.53 -12.83
C GLY A 61 -2.65 5.19 -13.36
N TYR A 62 -2.72 4.36 -14.40
CA TYR A 62 -4.00 3.88 -14.95
C TYR A 62 -4.73 2.92 -14.01
N LEU A 63 -4.00 2.16 -13.18
CA LEU A 63 -4.58 1.23 -12.22
C LEU A 63 -5.30 1.94 -11.06
N ARG A 64 -5.20 3.26 -10.95
CA ARG A 64 -5.91 4.02 -9.90
C ARG A 64 -7.42 3.83 -9.94
N LEU A 65 -7.97 3.42 -11.09
CA LEU A 65 -9.39 3.11 -11.24
C LEU A 65 -9.87 2.11 -10.19
N ILE A 66 -9.02 1.16 -9.79
CA ILE A 66 -9.37 0.19 -8.76
C ILE A 66 -9.67 0.86 -7.42
N TRP A 67 -9.14 2.06 -7.15
CA TRP A 67 -9.37 2.77 -5.89
C TRP A 67 -10.56 3.72 -5.95
N TRP A 68 -11.12 3.97 -7.13
CA TRP A 68 -12.28 4.86 -7.24
C TRP A 68 -13.50 4.38 -6.44
N PRO A 69 -13.88 3.09 -6.42
CA PRO A 69 -14.94 2.61 -5.54
C PRO A 69 -14.58 2.77 -4.06
N TYR A 70 -13.33 2.51 -3.68
CA TYR A 70 -12.85 2.72 -2.31
C TYR A 70 -13.06 4.16 -1.82
N GLN A 71 -12.77 5.17 -2.67
CA GLN A 71 -13.03 6.59 -2.37
C GLN A 71 -14.52 6.92 -2.18
N ARG A 72 -15.42 6.18 -2.84
CA ARG A 72 -16.87 6.37 -2.74
C ARG A 72 -17.48 5.65 -1.54
N LEU A 73 -16.89 4.55 -1.12
CA LEU A 73 -17.38 3.73 0.00
C LEU A 73 -17.05 4.34 1.36
N PHE A 74 -15.91 5.01 1.49
CA PHE A 74 -15.43 5.50 2.78
C PHE A 74 -15.28 7.01 2.83
N SER A 75 -15.74 7.60 3.94
CA SER A 75 -15.50 9.01 4.26
C SER A 75 -14.03 9.23 4.60
N HIS A 76 -13.46 10.34 4.10
CA HIS A 76 -12.09 10.73 4.42
C HIS A 76 -11.90 10.87 5.94
N ARG A 77 -10.80 10.31 6.47
CA ARG A 77 -10.48 10.27 7.92
C ARG A 77 -11.41 9.43 8.80
N SER A 78 -12.24 8.57 8.21
CA SER A 78 -12.93 7.55 8.98
C SER A 78 -11.94 6.55 9.60
N ILE A 79 -12.40 5.80 10.61
CA ILE A 79 -11.60 4.71 11.20
C ILE A 79 -11.22 3.63 10.17
N PHE A 80 -12.06 3.47 9.14
CA PHE A 80 -11.87 2.49 8.07
C PHE A 80 -10.79 2.89 7.05
N THR A 81 -10.34 4.14 7.04
CA THR A 81 -9.30 4.61 6.12
C THR A 81 -8.05 5.10 6.85
N HIS A 82 -8.21 5.82 7.97
CA HIS A 82 -7.10 6.40 8.74
C HIS A 82 -6.77 5.66 10.05
N GLY A 83 -7.52 4.62 10.41
CA GLY A 83 -7.12 3.73 11.51
C GLY A 83 -5.82 3.00 11.19
N ILE A 84 -4.84 3.00 12.11
CA ILE A 84 -3.52 2.38 11.88
C ILE A 84 -3.67 0.89 11.53
N VAL A 85 -4.45 0.16 12.32
CA VAL A 85 -4.72 -1.27 12.09
C VAL A 85 -5.91 -1.45 11.18
N VAL A 86 -7.09 -0.96 11.59
CA VAL A 86 -8.36 -1.16 10.85
C VAL A 86 -8.27 -0.66 9.42
N GLY A 87 -7.76 0.56 9.20
CA GLY A 87 -7.64 1.12 7.86
C GLY A 87 -6.65 0.36 6.98
N THR A 88 -5.58 -0.16 7.56
CA THR A 88 -4.62 -1.01 6.83
C THR A 88 -5.26 -2.34 6.40
N VAL A 89 -5.97 -3.01 7.31
CA VAL A 89 -6.69 -4.26 7.01
C VAL A 89 -7.74 -4.04 5.92
N VAL A 90 -8.52 -2.96 6.00
CA VAL A 90 -9.53 -2.62 4.99
C VAL A 90 -8.89 -2.37 3.63
N ARG A 91 -7.80 -1.59 3.53
CA ARG A 91 -7.09 -1.36 2.27
C ARG A 91 -6.55 -2.64 1.64
N ILE A 92 -5.92 -3.49 2.44
CA ILE A 92 -5.35 -4.75 1.95
C ILE A 92 -6.47 -5.69 1.52
N GLY A 93 -7.50 -5.88 2.34
CA GLY A 93 -8.65 -6.72 2.01
C GLY A 93 -9.38 -6.26 0.74
N TYR A 94 -9.58 -4.95 0.59
CA TYR A 94 -10.13 -4.37 -0.63
C TYR A 94 -9.27 -4.67 -1.86
N PHE A 95 -7.96 -4.44 -1.78
CA PHE A 95 -7.05 -4.68 -2.90
C PHE A 95 -7.01 -6.16 -3.27
N CYS A 96 -6.92 -7.06 -2.29
CA CYS A 96 -6.96 -8.51 -2.51
C CYS A 96 -8.27 -8.94 -3.18
N LEU A 97 -9.42 -8.39 -2.75
CA LEU A 97 -10.71 -8.66 -3.37
C LEU A 97 -10.72 -8.23 -4.85
N VAL A 98 -10.25 -7.03 -5.16
CA VAL A 98 -10.20 -6.55 -6.55
C VAL A 98 -9.28 -7.43 -7.41
N VAL A 99 -8.09 -7.78 -6.91
CA VAL A 99 -7.16 -8.67 -7.64
C VAL A 99 -7.78 -10.05 -7.86
N ALA A 100 -8.45 -10.62 -6.87
CA ALA A 100 -9.12 -11.91 -7.00
C ALA A 100 -10.25 -11.89 -8.04
N LEU A 101 -11.04 -10.81 -8.08
CA LEU A 101 -12.09 -10.63 -9.09
C LEU A 101 -11.51 -10.51 -10.50
N ILE A 102 -10.41 -9.76 -10.68
CA ILE A 102 -9.73 -9.64 -11.98
C ILE A 102 -9.19 -11.01 -12.42
N ALA A 103 -8.52 -11.74 -11.53
CA ALA A 103 -8.00 -13.07 -11.83
C ALA A 103 -9.10 -14.08 -12.19
N LEU A 104 -10.27 -14.00 -11.53
CA LEU A 104 -11.40 -14.86 -11.86
C LEU A 104 -11.94 -14.61 -13.27
N ILE A 105 -12.00 -13.34 -13.70
CA ILE A 105 -12.44 -12.98 -15.06
C ILE A 105 -11.45 -13.51 -16.10
N GLU A 106 -10.14 -13.44 -15.84
CA GLU A 106 -9.11 -13.95 -16.75
C GLU A 106 -9.21 -15.47 -16.96
N ILE A 107 -9.49 -16.24 -15.91
CA ILE A 107 -9.65 -17.71 -16.01
C ILE A 107 -10.87 -18.11 -16.87
N GLN A 108 -11.87 -17.23 -16.99
CA GLN A 108 -13.11 -17.51 -17.70
C GLN A 108 -13.09 -17.15 -19.20
N MET A 109 -12.04 -16.48 -19.68
CA MET A 109 -11.84 -16.14 -21.10
C MET A 109 -10.97 -17.17 -21.81
#